data_AF-A0A7K3VN30-F1
#
_entry.id   AF-A0A7K3VN30-F1
#
_cell.length_a   1.000
_cell.length_b   1.000
_cell.length_c   1.000
_cell.angle_alpha   90.00
_cell.angle_beta   90.00
_cell.angle_gamma   90.00
#
_symmetry.space_group_name_H-M   'P 1'
#
loop_
_entity.id
_entity.type
_entity.pdbx_description
1 polymer ?
#
loop_
_entity_poly.entity_id
_entity_poly.type
_entity_poly.pdbx_seq_one_letter_code
_entity_poly.pdbx_strand_id
1 'polypeptide(L)'
;MRTSIEVADIFRAAGPNYRKVHTGHLSLSQLKVMSAVERCRTAALGGHIEACQDCGVWRIAYNSCRNRHCPKCQGAAARTWLAEREADLLPVGYFHVVFTLPAEVAAIAFHNKALVYDLLFKAASETMLTIAADPKHLGARVGITAVLHTWGSAMTHHPHVHMIVPGGGIALDGSRWISSRPAFLLPVRVLGKLFRRLFLTRLLQFQDAGRLAFFGSATPLADRRAFVRYLSPIRRKRWIVYAKPPFAGPEAVLAYLSRYTHRVAISNSRLIAFDETDVTFRYKDYRRDGCDRQQVMTLAVDEFIRRFLLHVLPPGFHRIRHYGLLAGGSRKMSIARARELLNAAPPPSAEADDEPTDIRPPCPCCGGRMVVIEVLKRWRQPRGPPDEATTNRESAS
;
A
#
# COMPACT_ATOMS: atom_id res chain seq x y z
N MET A 1 -19.86 -5.02 -21.30
CA MET A 1 -19.97 -3.60 -20.91
C MET A 1 -18.62 -3.08 -20.42
N ARG A 2 -17.88 -2.35 -21.28
CA ARG A 2 -16.55 -1.82 -20.98
C ARG A 2 -16.51 -0.35 -21.39
N THR A 3 -16.81 0.52 -20.44
CA THR A 3 -16.38 1.92 -20.37
C THR A 3 -16.38 2.33 -18.90
N SER A 4 -15.64 1.57 -18.08
CA SER A 4 -15.33 2.02 -16.72
C SER A 4 -14.24 3.08 -16.83
N ILE A 5 -14.55 4.32 -16.48
CA ILE A 5 -13.58 5.40 -16.33
C ILE A 5 -12.39 4.90 -15.49
N GLU A 6 -11.18 5.15 -15.96
CA GLU A 6 -9.95 4.82 -15.24
C GLU A 6 -9.24 6.09 -14.80
N VAL A 7 -8.42 5.99 -13.74
CA VAL A 7 -7.54 7.09 -13.32
C VAL A 7 -6.60 7.52 -14.46
N ALA A 8 -6.27 6.62 -15.38
CA ALA A 8 -5.48 6.94 -16.56
C ALA A 8 -6.20 7.91 -17.51
N ASP A 9 -7.52 7.81 -17.64
CA ASP A 9 -8.31 8.69 -18.51
C ASP A 9 -8.34 10.11 -17.94
N ILE A 10 -8.54 10.23 -16.62
CA ILE A 10 -8.47 11.51 -15.89
C ILE A 10 -7.09 12.17 -16.07
N PHE A 11 -6.00 11.41 -15.92
CA PHE A 11 -4.67 11.97 -16.11
C PHE A 11 -4.37 12.36 -17.56
N ARG A 12 -4.90 11.64 -18.55
CA ARG A 12 -4.72 12.02 -19.96
C ARG A 12 -5.45 13.31 -20.29
N ALA A 13 -6.68 13.48 -19.80
CA ALA A 13 -7.50 14.66 -20.05
C ALA A 13 -6.98 15.90 -19.27
N ALA A 14 -6.82 15.80 -17.96
CA ALA A 14 -6.52 16.96 -17.10
C ALA A 14 -5.04 17.08 -16.69
N GLY A 15 -4.24 16.02 -16.85
CA GLY A 15 -2.83 16.00 -16.42
C GLY A 15 -1.94 17.07 -17.04
N PRO A 16 -2.04 17.40 -18.36
CA PRO A 16 -1.25 18.47 -18.96
C PRO A 16 -1.49 19.83 -18.31
N ASN A 17 -2.74 20.23 -18.13
CA ASN A 17 -3.09 21.49 -17.48
C ASN A 17 -2.66 21.50 -16.01
N TYR A 18 -2.92 20.41 -15.27
CA TYR A 18 -2.51 20.27 -13.88
C TYR A 18 -0.98 20.46 -13.70
N ARG A 19 -0.16 19.89 -14.60
CA ARG A 19 1.30 20.12 -14.56
C ARG A 19 1.67 21.57 -14.78
N LYS A 20 1.03 22.25 -15.74
CA LYS A 20 1.28 23.66 -16.08
C LYS A 20 0.97 24.56 -14.88
N VAL A 21 -0.22 24.42 -14.30
CA VAL A 21 -0.68 25.19 -13.13
C VAL A 21 0.18 24.94 -11.89
N HIS A 22 0.64 23.70 -11.68
CA HIS A 22 1.45 23.32 -10.52
C HIS A 22 2.95 23.21 -10.79
N THR A 23 3.46 23.95 -11.78
CA THR A 23 4.90 24.02 -12.08
C THR A 23 5.69 24.44 -10.84
N GLY A 24 6.79 23.74 -10.53
CA GLY A 24 7.59 23.97 -9.31
C GLY A 24 7.02 23.36 -8.02
N HIS A 25 5.77 22.90 -8.02
CA HIS A 25 5.11 22.32 -6.84
C HIS A 25 4.91 20.80 -6.92
N LEU A 26 5.32 20.16 -8.02
CA LEU A 26 5.29 18.71 -8.20
C LEU A 26 6.67 18.10 -8.07
N SER A 27 6.80 17.10 -7.21
CA SER A 27 8.03 16.32 -7.12
C SER A 27 8.25 15.48 -8.39
N LEU A 28 9.52 15.20 -8.70
CA LEU A 28 9.88 14.28 -9.78
C LEU A 28 9.17 12.91 -9.67
N SER A 29 8.97 12.42 -8.44
CA SER A 29 8.24 11.18 -8.20
C SER A 29 6.77 11.27 -8.60
N GLN A 30 6.09 12.38 -8.29
CA GLN A 30 4.71 12.61 -8.70
C GLN A 30 4.60 12.71 -10.23
N LEU A 31 5.49 13.47 -10.88
CA LEU A 31 5.54 13.57 -12.33
C LEU A 31 5.73 12.19 -13.00
N LYS A 32 6.69 11.39 -12.51
CA LYS A 32 6.93 10.02 -12.98
C LYS A 32 5.71 9.11 -12.79
N VAL A 33 4.96 9.26 -11.69
CA VAL A 33 3.73 8.50 -11.45
C VAL A 33 2.65 8.88 -12.43
N MET A 34 2.39 10.18 -12.63
CA MET A 34 1.39 10.66 -13.61
C MET A 34 1.70 10.09 -15.00
N SER A 35 2.92 10.28 -15.51
CA SER A 35 3.30 9.77 -16.83
C SER A 35 3.32 8.25 -16.93
N ALA A 36 3.54 7.53 -15.82
CA ALA A 36 3.43 6.07 -15.81
C ALA A 36 1.97 5.62 -15.91
N VAL A 37 1.06 6.27 -15.20
CA VAL A 37 -0.37 5.94 -15.23
C VAL A 37 -0.99 6.28 -16.58
N GLU A 38 -0.66 7.43 -17.17
CA GLU A 38 -1.13 7.85 -18.52
C GLU A 38 -0.75 6.86 -19.62
N ARG A 39 0.51 6.42 -19.62
CA ARG A 39 1.04 5.49 -20.64
C ARG A 39 0.66 4.03 -20.38
N CYS A 40 0.10 3.73 -19.20
CA CYS A 40 -0.21 2.35 -18.82
C CYS A 40 -1.23 1.73 -19.79
N ARG A 41 -0.91 0.54 -20.31
CA ARG A 41 -1.76 -0.20 -21.26
C ARG A 41 -2.07 0.61 -22.54
N THR A 42 -1.08 1.32 -23.05
CA THR A 42 -1.14 2.02 -24.35
C THR A 42 0.02 1.57 -25.25
N ALA A 43 -0.07 1.87 -26.54
CA ALA A 43 0.98 1.60 -27.52
C ALA A 43 2.35 2.21 -27.13
N ALA A 44 2.37 3.27 -26.32
CA ALA A 44 3.60 3.92 -25.84
C ALA A 44 4.50 2.99 -24.99
N LEU A 45 3.97 1.89 -24.46
CA LEU A 45 4.73 0.88 -23.72
C LEU A 45 5.02 -0.40 -24.54
N GLY A 46 4.64 -0.41 -25.82
CA GLY A 46 4.58 -1.63 -26.62
C GLY A 46 3.51 -2.59 -26.10
N GLY A 47 3.54 -3.81 -26.60
CA GLY A 47 2.57 -4.85 -26.26
C GLY A 47 2.80 -6.09 -27.09
N HIS A 48 1.76 -6.88 -27.24
CA HIS A 48 1.77 -8.07 -28.08
C HIS A 48 0.37 -8.33 -28.65
N ILE A 49 0.32 -9.00 -29.78
CA ILE A 49 -0.93 -9.45 -30.40
C ILE A 49 -1.18 -10.88 -29.95
N GLU A 50 -2.37 -11.11 -29.41
CA GLU A 50 -2.84 -12.42 -29.01
C GLU A 50 -3.91 -12.89 -30.00
N ALA A 51 -3.85 -14.13 -30.48
CA ALA A 51 -4.88 -14.75 -31.30
C ALA A 51 -5.44 -16.01 -30.64
N CYS A 52 -6.74 -16.23 -30.76
CA CYS A 52 -7.40 -17.44 -30.29
C CYS A 52 -7.06 -18.60 -31.23
N GLN A 53 -6.62 -19.73 -30.66
CA GLN A 53 -6.32 -20.92 -31.44
C GLN A 53 -7.59 -21.57 -32.03
N ASP A 54 -8.75 -21.36 -31.41
CA ASP A 54 -9.99 -22.04 -31.80
C ASP A 54 -10.84 -21.23 -32.81
N CYS A 55 -10.93 -19.91 -32.63
CA CYS A 55 -11.80 -19.06 -33.45
C CYS A 55 -11.06 -17.96 -34.23
N GLY A 56 -9.73 -17.85 -34.12
CA GLY A 56 -8.93 -16.87 -34.86
C GLY A 56 -9.10 -15.40 -34.42
N VAL A 57 -10.03 -15.10 -33.50
CA VAL A 57 -10.20 -13.75 -32.94
C VAL A 57 -8.89 -13.30 -32.31
N TRP A 58 -8.44 -12.11 -32.69
CA TRP A 58 -7.22 -11.51 -32.17
C TRP A 58 -7.49 -10.23 -31.37
N ARG A 59 -6.55 -9.88 -30.50
CA ARG A 59 -6.57 -8.64 -29.71
C ARG A 59 -5.16 -8.12 -29.45
N ILE A 60 -5.02 -6.81 -29.29
CA ILE A 60 -3.78 -6.19 -28.83
C ILE A 60 -3.78 -6.11 -27.30
N ALA A 61 -2.74 -6.63 -26.68
CA ALA A 61 -2.50 -6.55 -25.25
C ALA A 61 -1.30 -5.63 -24.96
N TYR A 62 -1.57 -4.37 -24.61
CA TYR A 62 -0.51 -3.42 -24.27
C TYR A 62 0.15 -3.69 -22.92
N ASN A 63 1.44 -3.36 -22.82
CA ASN A 63 2.24 -3.57 -21.62
C ASN A 63 1.81 -2.68 -20.44
N SER A 64 2.04 -3.19 -19.24
CA SER A 64 1.76 -2.46 -17.98
C SER A 64 2.89 -1.50 -17.63
N CYS A 65 2.59 -0.38 -16.97
CA CYS A 65 3.63 0.57 -16.55
C CYS A 65 4.46 0.08 -15.34
N ARG A 66 4.03 -1.00 -14.68
CA ARG A 66 4.63 -1.60 -13.47
C ARG A 66 4.82 -0.64 -12.28
N ASN A 67 4.30 0.59 -12.34
CA ASN A 67 4.40 1.53 -11.24
C ASN A 67 3.48 1.10 -10.08
N ARG A 68 4.03 1.07 -8.86
CA ARG A 68 3.33 0.69 -7.62
C ARG A 68 2.10 1.53 -7.26
N HIS A 69 1.97 2.72 -7.86
CA HIS A 69 0.85 3.63 -7.66
C HIS A 69 -0.22 3.51 -8.74
N CYS A 70 -0.01 2.72 -9.79
CA CYS A 70 -1.00 2.54 -10.86
C CYS A 70 -2.14 1.62 -10.43
N PRO A 71 -3.42 2.05 -10.46
CA PRO A 71 -4.57 1.21 -10.08
C PRO A 71 -4.75 -0.05 -10.93
N LYS A 72 -4.15 -0.10 -12.12
CA LYS A 72 -4.33 -1.18 -13.11
C LYS A 72 -3.26 -2.27 -13.03
N CYS A 73 -2.06 -1.97 -12.54
CA CYS A 73 -0.91 -2.89 -12.65
C CYS A 73 -0.72 -3.84 -11.46
N GLN A 74 -1.33 -3.54 -10.32
CA GLN A 74 -0.93 -4.15 -9.06
C GLN A 74 -1.41 -5.59 -8.85
N GLY A 75 -2.36 -6.07 -9.67
CA GLY A 75 -2.99 -7.39 -9.48
C GLY A 75 -2.02 -8.57 -9.59
N ALA A 76 -1.14 -8.59 -10.59
CA ALA A 76 -0.19 -9.69 -10.78
C ALA A 76 0.86 -9.73 -9.65
N ALA A 77 1.47 -8.58 -9.34
CA ALA A 77 2.42 -8.45 -8.23
C ALA A 77 1.78 -8.84 -6.89
N ALA A 78 0.50 -8.48 -6.67
CA ALA A 78 -0.24 -8.88 -5.49
C ALA A 78 -0.38 -10.40 -5.36
N ARG A 79 -0.67 -11.12 -6.46
CA ARG A 79 -0.79 -12.57 -6.46
C ARG A 79 0.54 -13.27 -6.24
N THR A 80 1.60 -12.86 -6.92
CA THR A 80 2.94 -13.43 -6.72
C THR A 80 3.40 -13.23 -5.27
N TRP A 81 3.29 -12.00 -4.76
CA TRP A 81 3.62 -11.72 -3.38
C TRP A 81 2.75 -12.54 -2.41
N LEU A 82 1.48 -12.78 -2.74
CA LEU A 82 0.58 -13.57 -1.91
C LEU A 82 1.00 -15.03 -1.81
N ALA A 83 1.29 -15.66 -2.95
CA ALA A 83 1.74 -17.05 -3.01
C ALA A 83 3.02 -17.26 -2.19
N GLU A 84 3.97 -16.33 -2.28
CA GLU A 84 5.19 -16.40 -1.46
C GLU A 84 4.93 -16.21 0.05
N ARG A 85 3.83 -15.54 0.44
CA ARG A 85 3.49 -15.32 1.86
C ARG A 85 2.64 -16.43 2.43
N GLU A 86 1.87 -17.13 1.60
CA GLU A 86 1.15 -18.35 1.99
C GLU A 86 2.11 -19.39 2.56
N ALA A 87 3.26 -19.59 1.91
CA ALA A 87 4.33 -20.45 2.40
C ALA A 87 4.93 -20.02 3.75
N ASP A 88 4.74 -18.77 4.18
CA ASP A 88 5.21 -18.25 5.47
C ASP A 88 4.15 -18.38 6.58
N LEU A 89 2.92 -18.79 6.27
CA LEU A 89 1.85 -18.89 7.26
C LEU A 89 2.02 -20.11 8.16
N LEU A 90 1.83 -19.86 9.45
CA LEU A 90 1.65 -20.83 10.53
C LEU A 90 0.17 -21.20 10.69
N PRO A 91 -0.16 -22.43 11.14
CA PRO A 91 -1.54 -22.90 11.36
C PRO A 91 -2.15 -22.32 12.65
N VAL A 92 -2.23 -21.00 12.72
CA VAL A 92 -2.79 -20.26 13.86
C VAL A 92 -3.72 -19.16 13.36
N GLY A 93 -4.58 -18.64 14.23
CA GLY A 93 -5.32 -17.41 13.93
C GLY A 93 -4.39 -16.21 13.78
N TYR A 94 -4.78 -15.18 13.04
CA TYR A 94 -3.98 -13.97 12.84
C TYR A 94 -4.76 -12.71 13.17
N PHE A 95 -4.16 -11.83 13.95
CA PHE A 95 -4.76 -10.57 14.35
C PHE A 95 -4.41 -9.46 13.38
N HIS A 96 -5.39 -8.58 13.14
CA HIS A 96 -5.19 -7.35 12.41
C HIS A 96 -5.08 -6.18 13.38
N VAL A 97 -3.87 -5.65 13.54
CA VAL A 97 -3.58 -4.51 14.42
C VAL A 97 -3.33 -3.26 13.57
N VAL A 98 -3.93 -2.12 13.91
CA VAL A 98 -3.75 -0.84 13.19
C VAL A 98 -3.23 0.22 14.14
N PHE A 99 -2.14 0.87 13.74
CA PHE A 99 -1.61 2.07 14.40
C PHE A 99 -1.87 3.27 13.50
N THR A 100 -2.61 4.26 14.02
CA THR A 100 -3.02 5.45 13.25
C THR A 100 -2.41 6.71 13.84
N LEU A 101 -1.89 7.60 12.99
CA LEU A 101 -1.42 8.90 13.43
C LEU A 101 -2.59 9.86 13.67
N PRO A 102 -2.59 10.64 14.77
CA PRO A 102 -3.50 11.77 14.93
C PRO A 102 -3.33 12.80 13.80
N ALA A 103 -4.38 13.54 13.47
CA ALA A 103 -4.40 14.48 12.35
C ALA A 103 -3.27 15.52 12.42
N GLU A 104 -2.93 15.99 13.62
CA GLU A 104 -1.86 16.95 13.86
C GLU A 104 -0.48 16.36 13.51
N VAL A 105 -0.26 15.10 13.86
CA VAL A 105 0.98 14.39 13.51
C VAL A 105 0.99 14.04 12.02
N ALA A 106 -0.18 13.74 11.43
CA ALA A 106 -0.31 13.55 9.99
C ALA A 106 0.07 14.83 9.22
N ALA A 107 -0.28 16.02 9.72
CA ALA A 107 0.15 17.29 9.13
C ALA A 107 1.68 17.45 9.13
N ILE A 108 2.38 17.01 10.19
CA ILE A 108 3.85 16.96 10.20
C ILE A 108 4.36 15.94 9.16
N ALA A 109 3.71 14.78 9.06
CA ALA A 109 4.04 13.74 8.10
C ALA A 109 3.87 14.18 6.64
N PHE A 110 2.97 15.11 6.36
CA PHE A 110 2.73 15.63 5.01
C PHE A 110 3.99 16.27 4.41
N HIS A 111 4.73 17.06 5.21
CA HIS A 111 6.02 17.65 4.81
C HIS A 111 7.19 16.67 4.93
N ASN A 112 7.12 15.73 5.88
CA ASN A 112 8.25 14.88 6.26
C ASN A 112 8.00 13.38 6.00
N LYS A 113 7.38 13.04 4.86
CA LYS A 113 6.86 11.70 4.56
C LYS A 113 7.85 10.58 4.87
N ALA A 114 9.09 10.67 4.36
CA ALA A 114 10.08 9.61 4.53
C ALA A 114 10.41 9.36 6.01
N LEU A 115 10.74 10.42 6.76
CA LEU A 115 11.12 10.33 8.17
C LEU A 115 9.95 9.88 9.05
N VAL A 116 8.78 10.47 8.86
CA VAL A 116 7.64 10.24 9.75
C VAL A 116 6.98 8.90 9.47
N TYR A 117 6.93 8.43 8.21
CA TYR A 117 6.45 7.09 7.91
C TYR A 117 7.43 6.01 8.36
N ASP A 118 8.74 6.25 8.27
CA ASP A 118 9.75 5.34 8.83
C ASP A 118 9.61 5.24 10.36
N LEU A 119 9.41 6.38 11.03
CA LEU A 119 9.15 6.44 12.46
C LEU A 119 7.86 5.71 12.84
N LEU A 120 6.78 5.86 12.06
CA LEU A 120 5.52 5.15 12.27
C LEU A 120 5.73 3.64 12.27
N PHE A 121 6.49 3.11 11.30
CA PHE A 121 6.86 1.70 11.29
C PHE A 121 7.63 1.28 12.53
N LYS A 122 8.71 2.00 12.86
CA LYS A 122 9.60 1.68 13.99
C LYS A 122 8.87 1.71 15.32
N ALA A 123 8.15 2.80 15.60
CA ALA A 123 7.43 2.95 16.87
C ALA A 123 6.30 1.91 17.02
N ALA A 124 5.58 1.60 15.93
CA ALA A 124 4.51 0.61 15.98
C ALA A 124 5.07 -0.82 16.18
N SER A 125 6.13 -1.20 15.46
CA SER A 125 6.68 -2.56 15.57
C SER A 125 7.36 -2.78 16.91
N GLU A 126 8.12 -1.81 17.40
CA GLU A 126 8.73 -1.85 18.74
C GLU A 126 7.67 -1.93 19.83
N THR A 127 6.59 -1.15 19.72
CA THR A 127 5.46 -1.26 20.66
C THR A 127 4.92 -2.69 20.73
N MET A 128 4.68 -3.31 19.57
CA MET A 128 4.17 -4.68 19.51
C MET A 128 5.16 -5.68 20.09
N LEU A 129 6.44 -5.60 19.70
CA LEU A 129 7.46 -6.54 20.16
C LEU A 129 7.71 -6.43 21.66
N THR A 130 7.80 -5.20 22.20
CA THR A 130 8.00 -4.97 23.63
C THR A 130 6.82 -5.50 24.46
N ILE A 131 5.58 -5.17 24.07
CA ILE A 131 4.39 -5.57 24.84
C ILE A 131 4.10 -7.06 24.67
N ALA A 132 4.43 -7.67 23.52
CA ALA A 132 4.34 -9.11 23.33
C ALA A 132 5.35 -9.89 24.19
N ALA A 133 6.58 -9.37 24.33
CA ALA A 133 7.63 -10.03 25.11
C ALA A 133 7.38 -9.96 26.63
N ASP A 134 6.58 -9.02 27.13
CA ASP A 134 6.27 -8.90 28.56
C ASP A 134 5.46 -10.12 29.05
N PRO A 135 5.96 -10.89 30.05
CA PRO A 135 5.24 -12.02 30.64
C PRO A 135 3.90 -11.64 31.30
N LYS A 136 3.71 -10.38 31.70
CA LYS A 136 2.40 -9.88 32.19
C LYS A 136 1.35 -9.77 31.08
N HIS A 137 1.77 -9.93 29.83
CA HIS A 137 0.92 -9.89 28.65
C HIS A 137 0.97 -11.23 27.91
N LEU A 138 1.85 -11.38 26.92
CA LEU A 138 1.96 -12.63 26.15
C LEU A 138 3.23 -13.43 26.52
N GLY A 139 4.33 -12.77 26.88
CA GLY A 139 5.60 -13.43 27.20
C GLY A 139 6.28 -14.12 26.01
N ALA A 140 6.04 -13.64 24.79
CA ALA A 140 6.48 -14.32 23.57
C ALA A 140 7.06 -13.39 22.50
N ARG A 141 7.98 -13.92 21.69
CA ARG A 141 8.47 -13.30 20.45
C ARG A 141 7.46 -13.54 19.34
N VAL A 142 6.80 -12.48 18.89
CA VAL A 142 5.80 -12.54 17.81
C VAL A 142 6.41 -12.23 16.44
N GLY A 143 5.74 -12.69 15.37
CA GLY A 143 6.02 -12.27 13.99
C GLY A 143 5.11 -11.12 13.57
N ILE A 144 5.60 -10.18 12.75
CA ILE A 144 4.78 -9.05 12.28
C ILE A 144 5.02 -8.83 10.78
N THR A 145 3.94 -8.79 10.00
CA THR A 145 3.94 -8.21 8.65
C THR A 145 3.22 -6.87 8.68
N ALA A 146 3.93 -5.78 8.41
CA ALA A 146 3.45 -4.42 8.53
C ALA A 146 3.31 -3.75 7.14
N VAL A 147 2.20 -3.06 6.89
CA VAL A 147 1.87 -2.42 5.61
C VAL A 147 1.44 -0.97 5.86
N LEU A 148 2.15 -0.02 5.25
CA LEU A 148 1.81 1.41 5.33
C LEU A 148 0.68 1.77 4.37
N HIS A 149 -0.33 2.45 4.91
CA HIS A 149 -1.39 3.13 4.18
C HIS A 149 -1.33 4.63 4.51
N THR A 150 -1.58 5.49 3.53
CA THR A 150 -1.51 6.95 3.72
C THR A 150 -2.82 7.67 3.43
N TRP A 151 -3.91 6.92 3.19
CA TRP A 151 -5.19 7.45 2.74
C TRP A 151 -6.38 6.88 3.50
N GLY A 152 -7.40 7.71 3.71
CA GLY A 152 -8.75 7.25 4.01
C GLY A 152 -9.52 6.85 2.74
N SER A 153 -10.76 6.37 2.89
CA SER A 153 -11.59 6.02 1.72
C SER A 153 -11.79 7.21 0.79
N ALA A 154 -11.98 8.42 1.34
CA ALA A 154 -12.11 9.68 0.58
C ALA A 154 -10.79 10.22 -0.02
N MET A 155 -9.71 9.43 -0.04
CA MET A 155 -8.35 9.84 -0.44
C MET A 155 -7.77 11.02 0.37
N THR A 156 -8.27 11.21 1.59
CA THR A 156 -7.71 12.20 2.52
C THR A 156 -6.43 11.65 3.15
N HIS A 157 -5.47 12.52 3.49
CA HIS A 157 -4.23 12.11 4.14
C HIS A 157 -4.51 11.48 5.50
N HIS A 158 -4.20 10.19 5.62
CA HIS A 158 -4.46 9.42 6.83
C HIS A 158 -3.38 8.34 6.98
N PRO A 159 -2.18 8.67 7.46
CA PRO A 159 -1.11 7.70 7.66
C PRO A 159 -1.42 6.71 8.79
N HIS A 160 -1.39 5.43 8.44
CA HIS A 160 -1.56 4.33 9.39
C HIS A 160 -0.82 3.09 8.90
N VAL A 161 -0.45 2.21 9.84
CA VAL A 161 0.17 0.93 9.52
C VAL A 161 -0.76 -0.20 9.94
N HIS A 162 -1.06 -1.06 8.98
CA HIS A 162 -1.72 -2.34 9.21
C HIS A 162 -0.66 -3.38 9.57
N MET A 163 -0.88 -4.13 10.64
CA MET A 163 -0.03 -5.23 11.08
C MET A 163 -0.83 -6.51 11.10
N ILE A 164 -0.29 -7.54 10.47
CA ILE A 164 -0.76 -8.92 10.56
C ILE A 164 0.19 -9.66 11.49
N VAL A 165 -0.38 -10.22 12.55
CA VAL A 165 0.37 -10.80 13.66
C VAL A 165 -0.21 -12.19 13.97
N PRO A 166 0.60 -13.27 14.00
CA PRO A 166 0.15 -14.59 14.43
C PRO A 166 -0.46 -14.51 15.84
N GLY A 167 -1.43 -15.36 16.10
CA GLY A 167 -2.13 -15.48 17.39
C GLY A 167 -1.31 -16.15 18.47
N GLY A 168 -0.06 -15.72 18.62
CA GLY A 168 0.93 -16.30 19.51
C GLY A 168 2.35 -15.99 19.04
N GLY A 169 3.31 -16.55 19.76
CA GLY A 169 4.73 -16.44 19.42
C GLY A 169 5.55 -17.53 20.08
N ILE A 170 6.86 -17.52 19.81
CA ILE A 170 7.80 -18.42 20.48
C ILE A 170 8.13 -17.84 21.84
N ALA A 171 8.11 -18.65 22.90
CA ALA A 171 8.57 -18.27 24.23
C ALA A 171 9.98 -17.63 24.18
N LEU A 172 10.29 -16.76 25.14
CA LEU A 172 11.56 -16.02 25.12
C LEU A 172 12.79 -16.94 25.18
N ASP A 173 12.66 -18.08 25.84
CA ASP A 173 13.65 -19.16 25.95
C ASP A 173 13.72 -20.08 24.69
N GLY A 174 12.78 -19.94 23.74
CA GLY A 174 12.71 -20.78 22.54
C GLY A 174 12.11 -22.18 22.75
N SER A 175 11.63 -22.49 23.96
CA SER A 175 11.24 -23.86 24.34
C SER A 175 9.89 -24.30 23.80
N ARG A 176 8.94 -23.37 23.66
CA ARG A 176 7.55 -23.68 23.29
C ARG A 176 6.85 -22.54 22.56
N TRP A 177 5.75 -22.87 21.88
CA TRP A 177 4.82 -21.87 21.37
C TRP A 177 3.90 -21.38 22.50
N ILE A 178 3.66 -20.07 22.54
CA ILE A 178 2.71 -19.43 23.45
C ILE A 178 1.57 -18.88 22.60
N SER A 179 0.41 -19.52 22.70
CA SER A 179 -0.82 -19.08 22.04
C SER A 179 -1.43 -17.89 22.76
N SER A 180 -1.89 -16.91 21.98
CA SER A 180 -2.78 -15.85 22.48
C SER A 180 -4.18 -16.40 22.77
N ARG A 181 -5.01 -15.61 23.45
CA ARG A 181 -6.41 -15.97 23.66
C ARG A 181 -7.19 -15.80 22.34
N PRO A 182 -8.24 -16.60 22.07
CA PRO A 182 -8.91 -16.64 20.76
C PRO A 182 -9.35 -15.28 20.20
N ALA A 183 -9.83 -14.35 21.03
CA ALA A 183 -10.27 -13.02 20.58
C ALA A 183 -9.38 -11.88 21.13
N PHE A 184 -8.22 -12.20 21.71
CA PHE A 184 -7.40 -11.22 22.41
C PHE A 184 -5.91 -11.52 22.25
N LEU A 185 -5.21 -10.62 21.55
CA LEU A 185 -3.76 -10.65 21.38
C LEU A 185 -3.06 -9.85 22.47
N LEU A 186 -3.25 -8.52 22.49
CA LEU A 186 -2.59 -7.60 23.43
C LEU A 186 -3.53 -6.44 23.79
N PRO A 187 -3.38 -5.82 24.98
CA PRO A 187 -4.25 -4.74 25.42
C PRO A 187 -3.99 -3.43 24.65
N VAL A 188 -4.93 -3.04 23.78
CA VAL A 188 -4.82 -1.84 22.92
C VAL A 188 -4.59 -0.53 23.67
N ARG A 189 -5.05 -0.41 24.91
CA ARG A 189 -4.78 0.78 25.75
C ARG A 189 -3.31 0.89 26.14
N VAL A 190 -2.63 -0.24 26.39
CA VAL A 190 -1.20 -0.28 26.69
C VAL A 190 -0.40 0.00 25.42
N LEU A 191 -0.77 -0.65 24.31
CA LEU A 191 -0.16 -0.39 22.99
C LEU A 191 -0.23 1.10 22.63
N GLY A 192 -1.41 1.72 22.74
CA GLY A 192 -1.58 3.14 22.43
C GLY A 192 -0.74 4.07 23.30
N LYS A 193 -0.57 3.76 24.60
CA LYS A 193 0.28 4.55 25.51
C LYS A 193 1.76 4.46 25.15
N LEU A 194 2.27 3.24 24.92
CA LEU A 194 3.68 3.05 24.57
C LEU A 194 4.00 3.61 23.19
N PHE A 195 3.14 3.34 22.19
CA PHE A 195 3.30 3.88 20.84
C PHE A 195 3.38 5.40 20.83
N ARG A 196 2.45 6.07 21.52
CA ARG A 196 2.46 7.53 21.68
C ARG A 196 3.78 8.03 22.27
N ARG A 197 4.28 7.37 23.34
CA ARG A 197 5.54 7.75 23.99
C ARG A 197 6.71 7.61 23.02
N LEU A 198 6.89 6.42 22.43
CA LEU A 198 8.00 6.13 21.52
C LEU A 198 8.00 7.07 20.31
N PHE A 199 6.83 7.30 19.73
CA PHE A 199 6.68 8.15 18.55
C PHE A 199 7.02 9.60 18.88
N LEU A 200 6.41 10.19 19.92
CA LEU A 200 6.62 11.59 20.26
C LEU A 200 8.05 11.87 20.75
N THR A 201 8.67 10.93 21.47
CA THR A 201 10.08 11.07 21.88
C THR A 201 11.01 11.15 20.67
N ARG A 202 10.87 10.23 19.71
CA ARG A 202 11.73 10.21 18.51
C ARG A 202 11.42 11.34 17.54
N LEU A 203 10.16 11.77 17.47
CA LEU A 203 9.77 12.93 16.67
C LEU A 203 10.43 14.21 17.22
N LEU A 204 10.49 14.38 18.55
CA LEU A 204 11.24 15.47 19.18
C LEU A 204 12.74 15.39 18.87
N GLN A 205 13.34 14.19 18.88
CA GLN A 205 14.74 14.01 18.50
C GLN A 205 15.01 14.43 17.04
N PHE A 206 14.07 14.19 16.11
CA PHE A 206 14.20 14.70 14.75
C PHE A 206 14.14 16.23 14.68
N GLN A 207 13.31 16.86 15.51
CA GLN A 207 13.28 18.31 15.62
C GLN A 207 14.58 18.86 16.21
N ASP A 208 15.05 18.29 17.31
CA ASP A 208 16.27 18.72 18.00
C ASP A 208 17.50 18.56 17.10
N ALA A 209 17.49 17.58 16.19
CA ALA A 209 18.52 17.37 15.18
C ALA A 209 18.33 18.19 13.89
N GLY A 210 17.33 19.08 13.80
CA GLY A 210 17.08 19.91 12.62
C GLY A 210 16.67 19.13 11.37
N ARG A 211 16.14 17.90 11.51
CA ARG A 211 15.82 17.00 10.39
C ARG A 211 14.43 17.19 9.81
N LEU A 212 13.56 17.90 10.51
CA LEU A 212 12.18 18.16 10.07
C LEU A 212 12.12 19.46 9.27
N ALA A 213 11.45 19.41 8.13
CA ALA A 213 11.16 20.58 7.32
C ALA A 213 9.69 20.99 7.47
N PHE A 214 9.44 22.29 7.51
CA PHE A 214 8.09 22.86 7.58
C PHE A 214 7.95 24.00 6.59
N PHE A 215 6.78 24.07 5.96
CA PHE A 215 6.47 25.03 4.91
C PHE A 215 5.08 25.64 5.12
N GLY A 216 4.83 26.80 4.51
CA GLY A 216 3.54 27.49 4.55
C GLY A 216 3.07 27.76 5.98
N SER A 217 1.83 27.38 6.29
CA SER A 217 1.24 27.57 7.63
C SER A 217 1.94 26.78 8.74
N ALA A 218 2.77 25.78 8.39
CA ALA A 218 3.54 25.03 9.36
C ALA A 218 4.92 25.62 9.65
N THR A 219 5.39 26.65 8.92
CA THR A 219 6.72 27.26 9.12
C THR A 219 7.03 27.61 10.59
N PRO A 220 6.08 28.12 11.41
CA PRO A 220 6.34 28.37 12.83
C PRO A 220 6.77 27.12 13.62
N LEU A 221 6.45 25.90 13.16
CA LEU A 221 6.86 24.65 13.79
C LEU A 221 8.35 24.34 13.63
N ALA A 222 9.10 25.09 12.82
CA ALA A 222 10.56 25.03 12.79
C ALA A 222 11.18 25.51 14.11
N ASP A 223 10.54 26.46 14.81
CA ASP A 223 10.96 26.85 16.14
C ASP A 223 10.66 25.74 17.15
N ARG A 224 11.66 25.39 17.96
CA ARG A 224 11.55 24.32 18.95
C ARG A 224 10.47 24.58 19.99
N ARG A 225 10.32 25.82 20.46
CA ARG A 225 9.32 26.14 21.50
C ARG A 225 7.91 26.02 20.94
N ALA A 226 7.68 26.52 19.72
CA ALA A 226 6.44 26.36 18.99
C ALA A 226 6.12 24.88 18.72
N PHE A 227 7.11 24.09 18.33
CA PHE A 227 6.96 22.65 18.11
C PHE A 227 6.52 21.90 19.37
N VAL A 228 7.17 22.17 20.51
CA VAL A 228 6.80 21.55 21.81
C VAL A 228 5.38 21.97 22.22
N ARG A 229 5.01 23.25 22.05
CA ARG A 229 3.64 23.72 22.30
C ARG A 229 2.62 23.01 21.43
N TYR A 230 2.93 22.82 20.14
CA TYR A 230 2.08 22.10 19.19
C TYR A 230 1.86 20.63 19.62
N LEU A 231 2.90 19.97 20.12
CA LEU A 231 2.80 18.58 20.59
C LEU A 231 2.13 18.41 21.97
N SER A 232 2.09 19.46 22.80
CA SER A 232 1.53 19.41 24.15
C SER A 232 0.12 18.80 24.25
N PRO A 233 -0.90 19.27 23.48
CA PRO A 233 -2.22 18.64 23.51
C PRO A 233 -2.19 17.19 22.99
N ILE A 234 -1.34 16.89 22.01
CA ILE A 234 -1.21 15.57 21.38
C ILE A 234 -0.68 14.51 22.38
N ARG A 235 0.17 14.92 23.34
CA ARG A 235 0.67 14.05 24.41
C ARG A 235 -0.45 13.56 25.34
N ARG A 236 -1.50 14.37 25.52
CA ARG A 236 -2.65 14.05 26.38
C ARG A 236 -3.73 13.26 25.64
N LYS A 237 -3.85 13.44 24.31
CA LYS A 237 -4.81 12.70 23.47
C LYS A 237 -4.58 11.19 23.54
N ARG A 238 -5.69 10.45 23.45
CA ARG A 238 -5.67 8.99 23.28
C ARG A 238 -5.31 8.66 21.83
N TRP A 239 -4.21 7.93 21.64
CA TRP A 239 -3.80 7.46 20.31
C TRP A 239 -4.53 6.15 19.99
N ILE A 240 -5.11 6.09 18.81
CA ILE A 240 -5.98 4.98 18.41
C ILE A 240 -5.11 3.84 17.91
N VAL A 241 -5.12 2.76 18.69
CA VAL A 241 -4.64 1.44 18.26
C VAL A 241 -5.85 0.52 18.28
N TYR A 242 -6.00 -0.22 17.20
CA TYR A 242 -7.11 -1.14 17.01
C TYR A 242 -6.56 -2.54 16.78
N ALA A 243 -7.15 -3.55 17.43
CA ALA A 243 -6.80 -4.95 17.23
C ALA A 243 -8.09 -5.74 16.99
N LYS A 244 -8.22 -6.32 15.79
CA LYS A 244 -9.34 -7.20 15.45
C LYS A 244 -9.09 -8.63 15.91
N PRO A 245 -10.14 -9.35 16.33
CA PRO A 245 -10.09 -10.80 16.48
C PRO A 245 -9.55 -11.47 15.22
N PRO A 246 -9.03 -12.70 15.36
CA PRO A 246 -8.29 -13.30 14.29
C PRO A 246 -9.17 -13.56 13.07
N PHE A 247 -8.54 -13.51 11.89
CA PHE A 247 -9.17 -14.01 10.67
C PHE A 247 -9.59 -15.47 10.85
N ALA A 248 -10.67 -15.89 10.16
CA ALA A 248 -11.21 -17.24 10.22
C ALA A 248 -10.27 -18.35 9.68
N GLY A 249 -9.02 -18.02 9.34
CA GLY A 249 -8.00 -18.95 8.83
C GLY A 249 -6.91 -18.23 8.02
N PRO A 250 -5.81 -18.94 7.66
CA PRO A 250 -4.73 -18.46 6.79
C PRO A 250 -5.23 -17.87 5.45
N GLU A 251 -6.25 -18.46 4.83
CA GLU A 251 -6.80 -18.04 3.54
C GLU A 251 -7.47 -16.66 3.65
N ALA A 252 -8.17 -16.41 4.75
CA ALA A 252 -8.77 -15.12 5.04
C ALA A 252 -7.69 -14.05 5.30
N VAL A 253 -6.54 -14.42 5.87
CA VAL A 253 -5.35 -13.56 5.99
C VAL A 253 -4.78 -13.23 4.63
N LEU A 254 -4.69 -14.21 3.74
CA LEU A 254 -4.18 -14.02 2.38
C LEU A 254 -5.10 -13.11 1.56
N ALA A 255 -6.40 -13.39 1.55
CA ALA A 255 -7.39 -12.53 0.94
C ALA A 255 -7.36 -11.10 1.52
N TYR A 256 -7.07 -10.97 2.82
CA TYR A 256 -6.84 -9.68 3.43
C TYR A 256 -5.54 -9.04 2.92
N LEU A 257 -4.39 -9.68 3.07
CA LEU A 257 -3.09 -9.15 2.70
C LEU A 257 -3.06 -8.71 1.23
N SER A 258 -3.59 -9.49 0.30
CA SER A 258 -3.66 -9.14 -1.13
C SER A 258 -4.39 -7.81 -1.37
N ARG A 259 -5.48 -7.53 -0.64
CA ARG A 259 -6.24 -6.28 -0.75
C ARG A 259 -5.52 -5.06 -0.18
N TYR A 260 -4.62 -5.22 0.79
CA TYR A 260 -3.98 -4.09 1.50
C TYR A 260 -2.53 -3.86 1.07
N THR A 261 -1.80 -4.88 0.67
CA THR A 261 -0.37 -4.82 0.33
C THR A 261 -0.08 -4.09 -0.97
N HIS A 262 -1.02 -4.17 -1.92
CA HIS A 262 -0.88 -3.71 -3.29
C HIS A 262 -1.91 -2.64 -3.68
N ARG A 263 -2.69 -2.17 -2.71
CA ARG A 263 -3.68 -1.12 -2.90
C ARG A 263 -3.02 0.21 -3.23
N VAL A 264 -3.71 1.01 -4.02
CA VAL A 264 -3.39 2.41 -4.32
C VAL A 264 -4.46 3.31 -3.72
N ALA A 265 -4.29 4.64 -3.81
CA ALA A 265 -5.22 5.62 -3.25
C ALA A 265 -6.70 5.33 -3.59
N ILE A 266 -6.97 4.92 -4.84
CA ILE A 266 -8.29 4.57 -5.32
C ILE A 266 -8.22 3.50 -6.41
N SER A 267 -9.16 2.54 -6.40
CA SER A 267 -9.32 1.56 -7.48
C SER A 267 -10.22 2.12 -8.57
N ASN A 268 -9.97 1.78 -9.84
CA ASN A 268 -10.81 2.21 -10.97
C ASN A 268 -12.29 1.86 -10.76
N SER A 269 -12.59 0.71 -10.13
CA SER A 269 -13.96 0.30 -9.81
C SER A 269 -14.74 1.26 -8.90
N ARG A 270 -14.07 2.20 -8.23
CA ARG A 270 -14.73 3.21 -7.39
C ARG A 270 -15.14 4.46 -8.17
N LEU A 271 -14.58 4.69 -9.35
CA LEU A 271 -14.94 5.82 -10.21
C LEU A 271 -16.33 5.58 -10.81
N ILE A 272 -17.17 6.62 -10.80
CA ILE A 272 -18.55 6.60 -11.30
C ILE A 272 -18.66 7.45 -12.57
N ALA A 273 -18.22 8.70 -12.50
CA ALA A 273 -18.35 9.67 -13.59
C ALA A 273 -17.12 10.60 -13.64
N PHE A 274 -16.84 11.12 -14.83
CA PHE A 274 -15.83 12.12 -15.12
C PHE A 274 -16.29 12.91 -16.34
N ASP A 275 -16.49 14.22 -16.18
CA ASP A 275 -16.98 15.15 -17.21
C ASP A 275 -15.92 16.17 -17.63
N GLU A 276 -14.64 15.83 -17.43
CA GLU A 276 -13.47 16.69 -17.64
C GLU A 276 -13.25 17.77 -16.58
N THR A 277 -14.30 18.20 -15.89
CA THR A 277 -14.22 19.21 -14.80
C THR A 277 -14.23 18.58 -13.42
N ASP A 278 -15.04 17.55 -13.23
CA ASP A 278 -15.35 16.93 -11.95
C ASP A 278 -15.21 15.41 -12.03
N VAL A 279 -14.75 14.81 -10.94
CA VAL A 279 -14.61 13.35 -10.78
C VAL A 279 -15.52 12.87 -9.66
N THR A 280 -16.45 12.00 -10.00
CA THR A 280 -17.39 11.38 -9.05
C THR A 280 -16.97 9.96 -8.71
N PHE A 281 -16.88 9.63 -7.41
CA PHE A 281 -16.47 8.30 -6.97
C PHE A 281 -17.11 7.86 -5.65
N ARG A 282 -17.23 6.54 -5.48
CA ARG A 282 -17.73 5.90 -4.26
C ARG A 282 -16.70 5.93 -3.15
N TYR A 283 -17.08 6.28 -1.94
CA TYR A 283 -16.26 6.17 -0.74
C TYR A 283 -17.04 5.54 0.43
N LYS A 284 -16.31 5.27 1.51
CA LYS A 284 -16.88 4.73 2.75
C LYS A 284 -16.88 5.81 3.81
N ASP A 285 -18.05 6.19 4.30
CA ASP A 285 -18.18 7.05 5.47
C ASP A 285 -18.29 6.17 6.72
N TYR A 286 -17.22 6.10 7.49
CA TYR A 286 -17.13 5.26 8.67
C TYR A 286 -17.93 5.80 9.87
N ARG A 287 -18.52 6.99 9.76
CA ARG A 287 -19.45 7.53 10.76
C ARG A 287 -20.87 7.00 10.59
N ARG A 288 -21.17 6.37 9.47
CA ARG A 288 -22.47 5.78 9.13
C ARG A 288 -22.39 4.26 9.17
N ASP A 289 -23.49 3.63 9.56
CA ASP A 289 -23.61 2.17 9.65
C ASP A 289 -24.38 1.59 8.46
N GLY A 290 -24.31 0.27 8.30
CA GLY A 290 -25.08 -0.45 7.28
C GLY A 290 -24.79 -0.04 5.82
N CYS A 291 -25.85 0.01 5.02
CA CYS A 291 -25.82 0.40 3.61
C CYS A 291 -25.39 1.87 3.42
N ASP A 292 -25.78 2.76 4.34
CA ASP A 292 -25.45 4.19 4.32
C ASP A 292 -23.96 4.48 4.47
N ARG A 293 -23.16 3.47 4.83
CA ARG A 293 -21.71 3.56 4.83
C ARG A 293 -21.14 3.79 3.43
N GLN A 294 -21.78 3.31 2.36
CA GLN A 294 -21.34 3.60 1.00
C GLN A 294 -21.93 4.92 0.55
N GLN A 295 -21.06 5.89 0.27
CA GLN A 295 -21.45 7.25 -0.13
C GLN A 295 -20.76 7.61 -1.44
N VAL A 296 -21.27 8.63 -2.13
CA VAL A 296 -20.70 9.17 -3.36
C VAL A 296 -20.21 10.59 -3.08
N MET A 297 -19.06 10.95 -3.63
CA MET A 297 -18.60 12.34 -3.61
C MET A 297 -18.08 12.73 -4.98
N THR A 298 -18.18 14.02 -5.27
CA THR A 298 -17.67 14.67 -6.47
C THR A 298 -16.61 15.68 -6.06
N LEU A 299 -15.49 15.69 -6.77
CA LEU A 299 -14.39 16.63 -6.56
C LEU A 299 -14.02 17.24 -7.91
N ALA A 300 -13.66 18.52 -7.90
CA ALA A 300 -12.94 19.14 -9.02
C ALA A 300 -11.73 18.28 -9.40
N VAL A 301 -11.47 18.15 -10.70
CA VAL A 301 -10.44 17.27 -11.24
C VAL A 301 -9.05 17.56 -10.66
N ASP A 302 -8.74 18.84 -10.43
CA ASP A 302 -7.49 19.27 -9.79
C ASP A 302 -7.38 18.76 -8.35
N GLU A 303 -8.46 18.83 -7.57
CA GLU A 303 -8.49 18.31 -6.20
C GLU A 303 -8.40 16.78 -6.18
N PHE A 304 -9.03 16.10 -7.13
CA PHE A 304 -8.90 14.65 -7.30
C PHE A 304 -7.44 14.26 -7.57
N ILE A 305 -6.79 14.91 -8.53
CA ILE A 305 -5.38 14.67 -8.87
C ILE A 305 -4.49 14.97 -7.66
N ARG A 306 -4.69 16.11 -6.97
CA ARG A 306 -3.94 16.48 -5.78
C ARG A 306 -4.05 15.41 -4.70
N ARG A 307 -5.26 14.94 -4.40
CA ARG A 307 -5.47 13.85 -3.42
C ARG A 307 -4.84 12.54 -3.86
N PHE A 308 -4.88 12.19 -5.15
CA PHE A 308 -4.20 11.00 -5.63
C PHE A 308 -2.68 11.09 -5.43
N LEU A 309 -2.09 12.21 -5.83
CA LEU A 309 -0.64 12.45 -5.77
C LEU A 309 -0.11 12.62 -4.35
N LEU A 310 -0.97 12.95 -3.39
CA LEU A 310 -0.68 12.98 -1.96
C LEU A 310 -0.08 11.66 -1.44
N HIS A 311 -0.52 10.55 -2.04
CA HIS A 311 -0.17 9.20 -1.62
C HIS A 311 1.00 8.59 -2.39
N VAL A 312 1.65 9.37 -3.26
CA VAL A 312 2.93 8.99 -3.86
C VAL A 312 3.98 8.93 -2.75
N LEU A 313 4.56 7.75 -2.60
CA LEU A 313 5.55 7.46 -1.57
C LEU A 313 6.94 7.87 -2.05
N PRO A 314 7.85 8.29 -1.15
CA PRO A 314 9.22 8.62 -1.51
C PRO A 314 9.94 7.49 -2.28
N PRO A 315 10.88 7.82 -3.19
CA PRO A 315 11.71 6.82 -3.86
C PRO A 315 12.39 5.88 -2.85
N GLY A 316 12.51 4.60 -3.20
CA GLY A 316 13.12 3.59 -2.33
C GLY A 316 12.34 3.24 -1.06
N PHE A 317 11.22 3.92 -0.77
CA PHE A 317 10.49 3.66 0.47
C PHE A 317 9.74 2.32 0.42
N HIS A 318 10.10 1.38 1.29
CA HIS A 318 9.44 0.08 1.41
C HIS A 318 8.11 0.20 2.17
N ARG A 319 7.00 -0.05 1.44
CA ARG A 319 5.62 -0.01 1.99
C ARG A 319 5.28 -1.22 2.86
N ILE A 320 5.95 -2.35 2.65
CA ILE A 320 5.73 -3.60 3.40
C ILE A 320 7.04 -3.92 4.12
N ARG A 321 6.95 -4.23 5.41
CA ARG A 321 8.11 -4.54 6.26
C ARG A 321 7.76 -5.69 7.20
N HIS A 322 8.75 -6.48 7.57
CA HIS A 322 8.58 -7.62 8.46
C HIS A 322 9.44 -7.46 9.72
N TYR A 323 8.92 -7.90 10.87
CA TYR A 323 9.58 -7.79 12.16
C TYR A 323 9.41 -9.06 13.00
N GLY A 324 10.22 -9.17 14.05
CA GLY A 324 10.21 -10.31 14.97
C GLY A 324 10.50 -11.62 14.24
N LEU A 325 9.66 -12.63 14.44
CA LEU A 325 9.83 -13.94 13.79
C LEU A 325 9.83 -13.87 12.25
N LEU A 326 9.25 -12.83 11.65
CA LEU A 326 9.18 -12.67 10.19
C LEU A 326 10.30 -11.79 9.62
N ALA A 327 11.23 -11.30 10.46
CA ALA A 327 12.34 -10.47 10.01
C ALA A 327 13.28 -11.24 9.05
N GLY A 328 13.71 -10.60 7.96
CA GLY A 328 14.32 -11.28 6.80
C GLY A 328 15.46 -12.24 7.11
N GLY A 329 16.41 -11.85 7.97
CA GLY A 329 17.61 -12.66 8.28
C GLY A 329 17.31 -13.92 9.10
N SER A 330 16.28 -13.91 9.93
CA SER A 330 15.92 -15.05 10.81
C SER A 330 14.61 -15.72 10.42
N ARG A 331 13.92 -15.24 9.36
CA ARG A 331 12.56 -15.66 8.99
C ARG A 331 12.43 -17.17 8.80
N LYS A 332 13.27 -17.77 7.93
CA LYS A 332 13.18 -19.20 7.60
C LYS A 332 13.35 -20.07 8.86
N MET A 333 14.40 -19.81 9.63
CA MET A 333 14.67 -20.51 10.89
C MET A 333 13.55 -20.32 11.92
N SER A 334 13.04 -19.09 12.06
CA SER A 334 11.98 -18.77 13.02
C SER A 334 10.65 -19.44 12.67
N ILE A 335 10.31 -19.50 11.37
CA ILE A 335 9.10 -20.17 10.88
C ILE A 335 9.24 -21.69 11.04
N ALA A 336 10.38 -22.27 10.68
CA ALA A 336 10.65 -23.70 10.87
C ALA A 336 10.51 -24.07 12.35
N ARG A 337 11.16 -23.32 13.25
CA ARG A 337 11.04 -23.52 14.69
C ARG A 337 9.61 -23.37 15.20
N ALA A 338 8.87 -22.38 14.71
CA ALA A 338 7.47 -22.20 15.09
C ALA A 338 6.60 -23.40 14.63
N ARG A 339 6.87 -23.97 13.45
CA ARG A 339 6.16 -25.16 12.95
C ARG A 339 6.45 -26.40 13.78
N GLU A 340 7.72 -26.64 14.12
CA GLU A 340 8.12 -27.72 15.05
C GLU A 340 7.35 -27.61 16.37
N LEU A 341 7.36 -26.42 16.99
CA LEU A 341 6.71 -26.18 18.27
C LEU A 341 5.18 -26.26 18.22
N LEU A 342 4.59 -26.12 17.04
CA LEU A 342 3.15 -26.25 16.78
C LEU A 342 2.76 -27.67 16.35
N ASN A 343 3.72 -28.61 16.22
CA ASN A 343 3.52 -29.91 15.58
C ASN A 343 2.84 -29.79 14.20
N ALA A 344 3.17 -28.72 13.47
CA ALA A 344 2.60 -28.46 12.16
C ALA A 344 3.28 -29.36 11.11
N ALA A 345 2.49 -29.95 10.22
CA ALA A 345 3.03 -30.65 9.07
C ALA A 345 3.97 -29.72 8.27
N PRO A 346 5.08 -30.23 7.72
CA PRO A 346 5.88 -29.46 6.78
C PRO A 346 4.96 -29.00 5.64
N PRO A 347 5.21 -27.79 5.08
CA PRO A 347 4.46 -27.38 3.90
C PRO A 347 4.64 -28.45 2.81
N PRO A 348 3.60 -28.74 2.02
CA PRO A 348 3.76 -29.63 0.88
C PRO A 348 4.95 -29.12 0.06
N SER A 349 5.89 -30.02 -0.26
CA SER A 349 6.95 -29.70 -1.21
C SER A 349 6.26 -29.19 -2.47
N ALA A 350 6.56 -27.95 -2.86
CA ALA A 350 6.24 -27.50 -4.19
C ALA A 350 7.08 -28.36 -5.15
N GLU A 351 6.58 -29.53 -5.51
CA GLU A 351 6.95 -30.16 -6.77
C GLU A 351 6.66 -29.09 -7.82
N ALA A 352 7.73 -28.56 -8.40
CA ALA A 352 7.63 -27.53 -9.39
C ALA A 352 7.00 -28.16 -10.63
N ASP A 353 5.70 -27.95 -10.81
CA ASP A 353 5.16 -27.84 -12.15
C ASP A 353 5.88 -26.63 -12.78
N ASP A 354 6.97 -26.90 -13.49
CA ASP A 354 7.83 -25.94 -14.18
C ASP A 354 7.13 -25.31 -15.39
N GLU A 355 5.86 -25.64 -15.66
CA GLU A 355 5.06 -24.93 -16.64
C GLU A 355 4.55 -23.61 -16.05
N PRO A 356 4.98 -22.44 -16.58
CA PRO A 356 4.43 -21.16 -16.17
C PRO A 356 2.93 -21.17 -16.45
N THR A 357 2.13 -21.16 -15.39
CA THR A 357 0.67 -21.15 -15.49
C THR A 357 0.26 -19.99 -16.40
N ASP A 358 -0.45 -20.29 -17.47
CA ASP A 358 -0.84 -19.29 -18.45
C ASP A 358 -1.93 -18.37 -17.88
N ILE A 359 -1.53 -17.25 -17.27
CA ILE A 359 -2.43 -16.28 -16.63
C ILE A 359 -3.12 -15.36 -17.67
N ARG A 360 -3.05 -15.66 -18.98
CA ARG A 360 -3.71 -14.87 -20.01
C ARG A 360 -5.23 -15.03 -19.90
N PRO A 361 -6.02 -13.94 -20.01
CA PRO A 361 -7.47 -14.07 -20.07
C PRO A 361 -7.89 -14.90 -21.29
N PRO A 362 -8.87 -15.80 -21.15
CA PRO A 362 -9.35 -16.61 -22.27
C PRO A 362 -9.95 -15.75 -23.39
N CYS A 363 -10.21 -16.36 -24.54
CA CYS A 363 -10.86 -15.72 -25.66
C CYS A 363 -12.24 -15.17 -25.24
N PRO A 364 -12.53 -13.87 -25.48
CA PRO A 364 -13.83 -13.30 -25.11
C PRO A 364 -14.99 -13.82 -25.96
N CYS A 365 -14.71 -14.47 -27.10
CA CYS A 365 -15.72 -15.01 -28.01
C CYS A 365 -16.12 -16.45 -27.65
N CYS A 366 -15.14 -17.34 -27.43
CA CYS A 366 -15.38 -18.78 -27.26
C CYS A 366 -14.79 -19.37 -25.97
N GLY A 367 -14.09 -18.60 -25.13
CA GLY A 367 -13.38 -19.13 -23.96
C GLY A 367 -12.06 -19.85 -24.28
N GLY A 368 -11.73 -20.01 -25.56
CA GLY A 368 -10.53 -20.68 -26.06
C GLY A 368 -9.19 -20.08 -25.64
N ARG A 369 -8.10 -20.83 -25.84
CA ARG A 369 -6.74 -20.41 -25.48
C ARG A 369 -6.25 -19.29 -26.41
N MET A 370 -5.64 -18.27 -25.82
CA MET A 370 -5.03 -17.14 -26.54
C MET A 370 -3.51 -17.29 -26.59
N VAL A 371 -2.91 -17.25 -27.78
CA VAL A 371 -1.46 -17.34 -27.98
C VAL A 371 -0.89 -16.03 -28.52
N VAL A 372 0.36 -15.71 -28.17
CA VAL A 372 1.04 -14.52 -28.71
C VAL A 372 1.51 -14.83 -30.12
N ILE A 373 1.09 -14.04 -31.09
CA ILE A 373 1.49 -14.17 -32.49
C ILE A 373 2.46 -13.07 -32.94
N GLU A 374 2.50 -11.95 -32.23
CA GLU A 374 3.39 -10.83 -32.57
C GLU A 374 3.76 -10.02 -31.32
N VAL A 375 4.98 -9.45 -31.29
CA VAL A 375 5.44 -8.53 -30.26
C VAL A 375 5.57 -7.11 -30.81
N LEU A 376 4.80 -6.19 -30.22
CA LEU A 376 4.87 -4.77 -30.54
C LEU A 376 5.97 -4.11 -29.71
N LYS A 377 7.05 -3.70 -30.36
CA LYS A 377 8.16 -3.01 -29.68
C LYS A 377 7.69 -1.70 -29.06
N ARG A 378 8.25 -1.38 -27.90
CA ARG A 378 8.00 -0.10 -27.23
C ARG A 378 8.54 1.03 -28.09
N TRP A 379 7.68 2.01 -28.39
CA TRP A 379 8.12 3.27 -28.97
C TRP A 379 9.09 3.98 -28.01
N ARG A 380 10.33 4.18 -28.46
CA ARG A 380 11.31 5.02 -27.76
C ARG A 380 11.45 6.29 -28.61
N GLN A 381 11.00 7.43 -28.10
CA GLN A 381 11.55 8.69 -28.61
C GLN A 381 13.06 8.66 -28.32
N PRO A 382 13.92 8.87 -29.33
CA PRO A 382 15.33 9.16 -29.09
C PRO A 382 15.42 10.30 -28.09
N ARG A 383 16.31 10.23 -27.10
CA ARG A 383 16.58 11.38 -26.22
C ARG A 383 17.43 12.38 -27.00
N GLY A 384 16.79 13.15 -27.88
CA GLY A 384 17.35 14.38 -28.44
C GLY A 384 17.12 15.58 -27.51
N PRO A 385 17.77 16.73 -27.75
CA PRO A 385 17.39 18.00 -27.13
C PRO A 385 15.89 18.28 -27.37
N PRO A 386 15.20 19.00 -26.46
CA PRO A 386 13.76 19.21 -26.56
C PRO A 386 13.42 20.05 -27.79
N ASP A 387 12.71 19.48 -28.75
CA ASP A 387 12.07 20.22 -29.84
C ASP A 387 10.74 20.83 -29.36
N GLU A 388 10.39 22.01 -29.89
CA GLU A 388 9.22 22.81 -29.49
C GLU A 388 7.86 22.13 -29.78
N ALA A 389 7.82 21.04 -30.55
CA ALA A 389 6.61 20.33 -30.91
C ALA A 389 6.65 18.85 -30.46
N THR A 390 5.60 18.40 -29.78
CA THR A 390 5.47 16.99 -29.36
C THR A 390 5.05 16.15 -30.56
N THR A 391 5.98 15.41 -31.18
CA THR A 391 5.67 14.51 -32.30
C THR A 391 5.12 13.18 -31.79
N ASN A 392 3.90 12.83 -32.25
CA ASN A 392 3.32 11.49 -32.12
C ASN A 392 3.41 10.76 -33.47
N ARG A 393 3.14 9.45 -33.50
CA ARG A 393 3.25 8.61 -34.71
C ARG A 393 2.41 9.11 -35.89
N GLU A 394 1.36 9.88 -35.63
CA GLU A 394 0.50 10.50 -36.65
C GLU A 394 1.10 11.78 -37.25
N SER A 395 2.09 12.38 -36.59
CA SER A 395 2.71 13.67 -36.96
C SER A 395 4.09 13.51 -37.60
N ALA A 396 4.62 12.29 -37.66
CA ALA A 396 5.90 11.98 -38.27
C ALA A 396 5.64 11.30 -39.62
N SER A 397 5.43 12.12 -40.65
CA SER A 397 5.55 11.71 -42.06
C SER A 397 6.96 12.02 -42.54
#